data_AF-A0A1V6EEH4-F1
#
_entry.id   AF-A0A1V6EEH4-F1
#
_cell.length_a   1.000
_cell.length_b   1.000
_cell.length_c   1.000
_cell.angle_alpha   90.00
_cell.angle_beta   90.00
_cell.angle_gamma   90.00
#
_symmetry.space_group_name_H-M   'P 1'
#
loop_
_entity.id
_entity.type
_entity.pdbx_description
1 polymer ?
#
loop_
_entity_poly.entity_id
_entity_poly.type
_entity_poly.pdbx_seq_one_letter_code
_entity_poly.pdbx_strand_id
1 'polypeptide(L)'
;MTVKILTDNKSYEFDTRNLKHPNIYSLIKSIPEIDFSAPCGGGKRCGKCKIRLLNDNTGISEEERRFLTKEEISDNIRLACFVALSDGQVVDLRETESLQSIMTEDRLSHDNITVNSITDRGYGVAVDIGTTTLAASLYDLKTAKRLSVTSDVNRQGRFGADVISRIQFASSKENLLLMQDTVLTQVNRMILRLCKQSAINCKDIYVVAVSGNTTMQHIFMGLDPTGIGVAPFTPVTLDTHIFDTDAPELKWDVKINKKGKIVVCASIASYVGADILTGILATGIHKADKPCILLDIGTNGEIVLGSKDGIFSCATAAGPAFEGANISCGVAGIEGAINTVSYDDANKFTTIGNKKPIGICGSGLIDAVYSMLKNGIIEDSGYMESEEFKITDNVILTQKDIREVQNAKAAIAAGLKILIRRSGYKYSEIDKLYLAGGFGTVMNVESSTGIGLIPAELKDKVIPAGNTSLAGTSMLLLDKANIDTIDSIRKMTQYIELSQDNEFTEEYVDNMFFEV
;
A
#
# COMPACT_ATOMS: atom_id res chain seq x y z
N MET A 1 -18.59 -37.36 2.67
CA MET A 1 -17.28 -37.03 2.09
C MET A 1 -16.76 -35.84 2.89
N THR A 2 -15.59 -35.89 3.51
CA THR A 2 -15.15 -34.82 4.42
C THR A 2 -13.93 -34.06 3.91
N VAL A 3 -13.94 -32.74 4.07
CA VAL A 3 -12.77 -31.86 3.85
C VAL A 3 -12.45 -31.18 5.17
N LYS A 4 -11.18 -31.24 5.57
CA LYS A 4 -10.68 -30.60 6.79
C LYS A 4 -9.74 -29.45 6.44
N ILE A 5 -9.94 -28.29 7.04
CA ILE A 5 -9.06 -27.12 6.88
C ILE A 5 -8.42 -26.81 8.23
N LEU A 6 -7.09 -26.79 8.25
CA LEU A 6 -6.26 -26.52 9.43
C LEU A 6 -5.71 -25.09 9.34
N THR A 7 -5.87 -24.34 10.42
CA THR A 7 -5.28 -23.02 10.63
C THR A 7 -4.50 -23.01 11.94
N ASP A 8 -3.78 -21.94 12.25
CA ASP A 8 -2.98 -21.85 13.48
C ASP A 8 -3.82 -22.01 14.75
N ASN A 9 -5.08 -21.58 14.70
CA ASN A 9 -5.93 -21.45 15.89
C ASN A 9 -7.13 -22.41 15.91
N LYS A 10 -7.52 -22.95 14.75
CA LYS A 10 -8.75 -23.76 14.60
C LYS A 10 -8.62 -24.81 13.50
N SER A 11 -9.37 -25.90 13.63
CA SER A 11 -9.64 -26.84 12.55
C SER A 11 -11.11 -26.80 12.17
N TYR A 12 -11.40 -26.73 10.87
CA TYR A 12 -12.74 -26.75 10.32
C TYR A 12 -12.95 -28.07 9.58
N GLU A 13 -14.13 -28.67 9.71
CA GLU A 13 -14.47 -29.92 9.06
C GLU A 13 -15.83 -29.79 8.37
N PHE A 14 -15.89 -30.16 7.09
CA PHE A 14 -17.08 -29.98 6.25
C PHE A 14 -17.48 -31.30 5.60
N ASP A 15 -18.78 -31.61 5.58
CA ASP A 15 -19.32 -32.69 4.75
C ASP A 15 -19.63 -32.16 3.34
N THR A 16 -18.81 -32.55 2.37
CA THR A 16 -18.88 -32.05 0.98
C THR A 16 -20.13 -32.48 0.23
N ARG A 17 -20.92 -33.44 0.75
CA ARG A 17 -22.23 -33.82 0.16
C ARG A 17 -23.26 -32.68 0.20
N ASN A 18 -23.06 -31.70 1.09
CA ASN A 18 -23.97 -30.57 1.28
C ASN A 18 -23.37 -29.23 0.82
N LEU A 19 -22.15 -29.23 0.29
CA LEU A 19 -21.44 -28.00 -0.10
C LEU A 19 -21.67 -27.67 -1.57
N LYS A 20 -22.11 -26.45 -1.86
CA LYS A 20 -22.19 -25.90 -3.24
C LYS A 20 -20.92 -25.14 -3.62
N HIS A 21 -19.76 -25.70 -3.34
CA HIS A 21 -18.46 -25.07 -3.59
C HIS A 21 -17.67 -25.86 -4.62
N PRO A 22 -17.30 -25.26 -5.78
CA PRO A 22 -16.64 -26.00 -6.86
C PRO A 22 -15.17 -26.38 -6.58
N ASN A 23 -14.51 -25.70 -5.65
CA ASN A 23 -13.09 -25.91 -5.35
C ASN A 23 -12.74 -25.50 -3.90
N ILE A 24 -11.53 -25.87 -3.47
CA ILE A 24 -11.02 -25.56 -2.13
C ILE A 24 -10.99 -24.04 -1.89
N TYR A 25 -10.68 -23.23 -2.91
CA TYR A 25 -10.71 -21.77 -2.78
C TYR A 25 -12.08 -21.25 -2.33
N SER A 26 -13.14 -21.68 -3.02
CA SER A 26 -14.51 -21.24 -2.73
C SER A 26 -15.00 -21.71 -1.36
N LEU A 27 -14.53 -22.88 -0.90
CA LEU A 27 -14.78 -23.39 0.45
C LEU A 27 -14.02 -22.58 1.51
N ILE A 28 -12.74 -22.28 1.30
CA ILE A 28 -11.98 -21.46 2.24
C ILE A 28 -12.61 -20.06 2.35
N LYS A 29 -13.02 -19.47 1.21
CA LYS A 29 -13.70 -18.16 1.19
C LYS A 29 -15.04 -18.14 1.93
N SER A 30 -15.72 -19.28 2.09
CA SER A 30 -16.97 -19.34 2.85
C SER A 30 -16.76 -19.34 4.36
N ILE A 31 -15.51 -19.40 4.84
CA ILE A 31 -15.17 -19.43 6.26
C ILE A 31 -14.73 -18.04 6.67
N PRO A 32 -15.57 -17.26 7.39
CA PRO A 32 -15.31 -15.85 7.65
C PRO A 32 -13.99 -15.57 8.39
N GLU A 33 -13.56 -16.52 9.23
CA GLU A 33 -12.37 -16.38 10.07
C GLU A 33 -11.07 -16.79 9.37
N ILE A 34 -11.13 -17.44 8.21
CA ILE A 34 -9.94 -17.79 7.43
C ILE A 34 -9.67 -16.68 6.43
N ASP A 35 -8.50 -16.06 6.59
CA ASP A 35 -8.02 -15.09 5.63
C ASP A 35 -7.15 -15.80 4.61
N PHE A 36 -7.60 -15.76 3.36
CA PHE A 36 -6.99 -16.51 2.30
C PHE A 36 -6.87 -15.65 1.05
N SER A 37 -5.61 -15.39 0.67
CA SER A 37 -5.27 -14.50 -0.42
C SER A 37 -5.49 -15.17 -1.77
N ALA A 38 -6.34 -14.56 -2.59
CA ALA A 38 -6.49 -14.90 -4.00
C ALA A 38 -6.95 -13.65 -4.78
N PRO A 39 -6.02 -12.77 -5.19
CA PRO A 39 -6.35 -11.50 -5.83
C PRO A 39 -7.21 -11.63 -7.08
N CYS A 40 -7.10 -12.74 -7.83
CA CYS A 40 -7.94 -12.99 -9.00
C CYS A 40 -9.33 -13.57 -8.68
N GLY A 41 -9.73 -13.61 -7.41
CA GLY A 41 -11.03 -14.14 -6.99
C GLY A 41 -11.23 -15.63 -7.28
N GLY A 42 -10.15 -16.41 -7.40
CA GLY A 42 -10.21 -17.82 -7.78
C GLY A 42 -10.28 -18.07 -9.29
N GLY A 43 -10.14 -17.04 -10.12
CA GLY A 43 -10.17 -17.14 -11.58
C GLY A 43 -8.91 -17.74 -12.23
N LYS A 44 -8.14 -18.59 -11.54
CA LYS A 44 -6.99 -19.38 -12.06
C LYS A 44 -5.87 -18.62 -12.80
N ARG A 45 -5.76 -17.30 -12.59
CA ARG A 45 -4.83 -16.44 -13.36
C ARG A 45 -3.62 -15.88 -12.60
N CYS A 46 -3.57 -15.97 -11.26
CA CYS A 46 -2.56 -15.23 -10.47
C CYS A 46 -1.53 -16.09 -9.71
N GLY A 47 -1.76 -17.40 -9.53
CA GLY A 47 -0.84 -18.26 -8.77
C GLY A 47 -0.73 -18.00 -7.25
N LYS A 48 -1.57 -17.13 -6.67
CA LYS A 48 -1.40 -16.66 -5.27
C LYS A 48 -2.19 -17.44 -4.21
N CYS A 49 -3.14 -18.27 -4.60
CA CYS A 49 -3.99 -19.03 -3.67
C CYS A 49 -3.34 -20.34 -3.19
N LYS A 50 -2.12 -20.25 -2.67
CA LYS A 50 -1.32 -21.42 -2.28
C LYS A 50 -1.86 -22.07 -1.01
N ILE A 51 -2.00 -23.39 -1.04
CA ILE A 51 -2.39 -24.25 0.08
C ILE A 51 -1.44 -25.43 0.16
N ARG A 52 -1.21 -25.98 1.34
CA ARG A 52 -0.59 -27.30 1.47
C ARG A 52 -1.68 -28.35 1.61
N LEU A 53 -1.57 -29.45 0.87
CA LEU A 53 -2.41 -30.62 1.07
C LEU A 53 -1.60 -31.70 1.79
N LEU A 54 -2.08 -32.16 2.96
CA LEU A 54 -1.36 -33.16 3.75
C LEU A 54 -1.59 -34.59 3.24
N ASN A 55 -2.63 -34.80 2.45
CA ASN A 55 -3.00 -36.09 1.88
C ASN A 55 -3.60 -35.89 0.48
N ASP A 56 -2.73 -35.58 -0.47
CA ASP A 56 -3.14 -35.40 -1.86
C ASP A 56 -2.80 -36.63 -2.70
N ASN A 57 -3.83 -37.21 -3.33
CA ASN A 57 -3.71 -38.21 -4.37
C ASN A 57 -4.15 -37.68 -5.75
N THR A 58 -4.45 -36.37 -5.84
CA THR A 58 -4.89 -35.72 -7.08
C THR A 58 -3.68 -35.18 -7.82
N GLY A 59 -3.53 -35.52 -9.10
CA GLY A 59 -2.44 -35.00 -9.91
C GLY A 59 -2.49 -33.47 -10.05
N ILE A 60 -1.34 -32.86 -10.31
CA ILE A 60 -1.19 -31.44 -10.62
C ILE A 60 -1.25 -31.21 -12.14
N SER A 61 -2.14 -30.32 -12.59
CA SER A 61 -2.35 -30.03 -14.02
C SER A 61 -1.20 -29.21 -14.61
N GLU A 62 -1.02 -29.24 -15.93
CA GLU A 62 0.02 -28.42 -16.59
C GLU A 62 -0.20 -26.92 -16.41
N GLU A 63 -1.45 -26.45 -16.41
CA GLU A 63 -1.79 -25.05 -16.15
C GLU A 63 -1.42 -24.62 -14.73
N GLU A 64 -1.63 -25.49 -13.74
CA GLU A 64 -1.28 -25.23 -12.34
C GLU A 64 0.23 -25.23 -12.12
N ARG A 65 0.96 -26.15 -12.77
CA ARG A 65 2.42 -26.26 -12.69
C ARG A 65 3.14 -24.97 -13.09
N ARG A 66 2.56 -24.15 -13.97
CA ARG A 66 3.16 -22.87 -14.41
C ARG A 66 3.34 -21.86 -13.27
N PHE A 67 2.59 -22.02 -12.19
CA PHE A 67 2.58 -21.08 -11.05
C PHE A 67 3.34 -21.59 -9.82
N LEU A 68 3.86 -22.82 -9.87
CA LEU A 68 4.46 -23.50 -8.71
C LEU A 68 5.89 -23.96 -9.03
N THR A 69 6.78 -23.78 -8.06
CA THR A 69 8.16 -24.26 -8.14
C THR A 69 8.26 -25.77 -7.92
N LYS A 70 9.42 -26.37 -8.24
CA LYS A 70 9.62 -27.81 -8.04
C LYS A 70 9.61 -28.17 -6.56
N GLU A 71 10.16 -27.29 -5.73
CA GLU A 71 10.20 -27.40 -4.28
C GLU A 71 8.79 -27.32 -3.68
N GLU A 72 7.98 -26.35 -4.12
CA GLU A 72 6.57 -26.25 -3.70
C GLU A 72 5.76 -27.50 -4.06
N ILE A 73 5.96 -28.04 -5.27
CA ILE A 73 5.31 -29.29 -5.68
C ILE A 73 5.78 -30.47 -4.82
N SER A 74 7.07 -30.54 -4.50
CA SER A 74 7.63 -31.55 -3.58
C SER A 74 7.03 -31.46 -2.18
N ASP A 75 6.70 -30.26 -1.73
CA ASP A 75 6.11 -29.98 -0.41
C ASP A 75 4.57 -30.05 -0.42
N ASN A 76 3.97 -30.64 -1.46
CA ASN A 76 2.53 -30.75 -1.67
C ASN A 76 1.78 -29.40 -1.61
N ILE A 77 2.43 -28.33 -2.07
CA ILE A 77 1.78 -27.04 -2.28
C ILE A 77 0.98 -27.07 -3.58
N ARG A 78 -0.27 -26.62 -3.50
CA ARG A 78 -1.24 -26.55 -4.60
C ARG A 78 -1.89 -25.18 -4.64
N LEU A 79 -2.58 -24.87 -5.73
CA LEU A 79 -3.43 -23.68 -5.82
C LEU A 79 -4.87 -24.05 -5.50
N ALA A 80 -5.44 -23.48 -4.44
CA ALA A 80 -6.80 -23.75 -3.99
C ALA A 80 -7.88 -23.59 -5.06
N CYS A 81 -7.68 -22.71 -6.05
CA CYS A 81 -8.63 -22.53 -7.15
C CYS A 81 -8.55 -23.63 -8.22
N PHE A 82 -7.46 -24.40 -8.26
CA PHE A 82 -7.26 -25.56 -9.13
C PHE A 82 -7.66 -26.87 -8.46
N VAL A 83 -7.67 -26.94 -7.12
CA VAL A 83 -8.02 -28.15 -6.37
C VAL A 83 -9.53 -28.28 -6.20
N ALA A 84 -10.10 -29.32 -6.81
CA ALA A 84 -11.50 -29.72 -6.60
C ALA A 84 -11.69 -30.36 -5.22
N LEU A 85 -12.90 -30.29 -4.68
CA LEU A 85 -13.23 -30.95 -3.42
C LEU A 85 -13.29 -32.47 -3.63
N SER A 86 -12.56 -33.22 -2.80
CA SER A 86 -12.57 -34.68 -2.76
C SER A 86 -12.62 -35.20 -1.33
N ASP A 87 -13.03 -36.45 -1.18
CA ASP A 87 -13.18 -37.07 0.13
C ASP A 87 -11.83 -37.21 0.86
N GLY A 88 -11.84 -36.92 2.16
CA GLY A 88 -10.69 -37.05 3.04
C GLY A 88 -9.65 -35.94 2.92
N GLN A 89 -9.80 -34.92 2.07
CA GLN A 89 -8.78 -33.88 1.90
C GLN A 89 -8.50 -33.11 3.20
N VAL A 90 -7.23 -32.92 3.51
CA VAL A 90 -6.75 -32.10 4.63
C VAL A 90 -5.90 -30.97 4.09
N VAL A 91 -6.43 -29.75 4.17
CA VAL A 91 -5.79 -28.50 3.78
C VAL A 91 -5.11 -27.89 4.98
N ASP A 92 -3.83 -27.53 4.84
CA ASP A 92 -3.05 -26.87 5.88
C ASP A 92 -2.66 -25.45 5.45
N LEU A 93 -3.08 -24.46 6.23
CA LEU A 93 -2.87 -23.02 5.97
C LEU A 93 -1.89 -22.36 6.95
N ARG A 94 -1.24 -23.13 7.85
CA ARG A 94 -0.43 -22.58 8.95
C ARG A 94 0.88 -21.91 8.53
N GLU A 95 1.44 -22.27 7.37
CA GLU A 95 2.75 -21.76 6.92
C GLU A 95 2.66 -20.72 5.79
N THR A 96 1.53 -20.62 5.10
CA THR A 96 1.37 -19.79 3.89
C THR A 96 1.19 -18.29 4.17
N GLU A 97 0.85 -17.88 5.40
CA GLU A 97 0.77 -16.46 5.79
C GLU A 97 2.15 -15.79 5.97
N SER A 98 3.24 -16.57 6.11
CA SER A 98 4.56 -16.05 6.50
C SER A 98 5.43 -15.47 5.37
N LEU A 99 5.00 -15.61 4.11
CA LEU A 99 5.86 -15.39 2.93
C LEU A 99 5.78 -13.99 2.30
N GLN A 100 5.04 -13.05 2.87
CA GLN A 100 4.89 -11.69 2.30
C GLN A 100 5.56 -10.64 3.19
N SER A 101 6.89 -10.60 3.17
CA SER A 101 7.63 -9.45 3.70
C SER A 101 7.52 -8.29 2.69
N ILE A 102 6.71 -7.29 3.02
CA ILE A 102 6.67 -6.03 2.27
C ILE A 102 7.74 -5.12 2.90
N MET A 103 8.67 -4.64 2.07
CA MET A 103 9.74 -3.75 2.51
C MET A 103 9.13 -2.50 3.16
N THR A 104 9.29 -2.37 4.47
CA THR A 104 8.80 -1.23 5.28
C THR A 104 9.96 -0.61 6.06
N GLU A 105 11.03 -0.27 5.34
CA GLU A 105 12.11 0.55 5.91
C GLU A 105 11.74 2.03 5.79
N ASP A 106 11.50 2.66 6.94
CA ASP A 106 11.55 4.11 7.06
C ASP A 106 13.03 4.55 7.04
N ARG A 107 13.37 5.44 6.09
CA ARG A 107 14.75 5.89 5.83
C ARG A 107 15.06 7.25 6.44
N LEU A 108 14.07 7.94 7.01
CA LEU A 108 14.29 9.19 7.71
C LEU A 108 14.81 8.88 9.11
N SER A 109 16.10 9.14 9.34
CA SER A 109 16.72 9.06 10.67
C SER A 109 16.20 10.20 11.54
N HIS A 110 15.34 9.89 12.50
CA HIS A 110 14.86 10.85 13.48
C HIS A 110 15.75 10.83 14.72
N ASP A 111 17.03 11.13 14.53
CA ASP A 111 17.94 11.33 15.65
C ASP A 111 17.56 12.65 16.34
N ASN A 112 17.21 12.58 17.64
CA ASN A 112 16.74 13.68 18.50
C ASN A 112 15.22 13.98 18.50
N ILE A 113 14.36 12.95 18.53
CA ILE A 113 12.95 13.16 18.91
C ILE A 113 12.88 13.64 20.36
N THR A 114 12.23 14.80 20.58
CA THR A 114 11.89 15.26 21.93
C THR A 114 10.79 14.36 22.46
N VAL A 115 11.05 13.64 23.55
CA VAL A 115 10.05 12.75 24.16
C VAL A 115 9.11 13.56 25.03
N ASN A 116 7.88 13.72 24.58
CA ASN A 116 6.79 14.35 25.29
C ASN A 116 5.47 13.68 24.90
N SER A 117 5.46 12.36 24.96
CA SER A 117 4.30 11.54 24.62
C SER A 117 3.11 11.85 25.53
N ILE A 118 1.92 11.41 25.10
CA ILE A 118 0.68 11.58 25.87
C ILE A 118 0.80 10.93 27.28
N THR A 119 1.69 9.94 27.42
CA THR A 119 2.05 9.27 28.67
C THR A 119 3.52 8.85 28.63
N ASP A 120 4.23 9.01 29.74
CA ASP A 120 5.62 8.58 29.92
C ASP A 120 5.76 7.09 30.33
N ARG A 121 4.62 6.38 30.41
CA ARG A 121 4.55 4.99 30.87
C ARG A 121 4.41 4.02 29.70
N GLY A 122 5.23 2.98 29.74
CA GLY A 122 5.10 1.80 28.89
C GLY A 122 5.47 2.08 27.43
N TYR A 123 4.68 1.49 26.54
CA TYR A 123 4.96 1.42 25.11
C TYR A 123 3.86 2.08 24.30
N GLY A 124 4.20 2.42 23.06
CA GLY A 124 3.28 2.99 22.08
C GLY A 124 3.40 2.30 20.73
N VAL A 125 2.32 2.29 19.96
CA VAL A 125 2.30 1.73 18.60
C VAL A 125 1.88 2.80 17.61
N ALA A 126 2.69 3.05 16.59
CA ALA A 126 2.32 3.82 15.43
C ALA A 126 1.78 2.87 14.36
N VAL A 127 0.65 3.19 13.75
CA VAL A 127 -0.03 2.38 12.73
C VAL A 127 -0.35 3.24 11.52
N ASP A 128 0.10 2.80 10.35
CA ASP A 128 -0.26 3.34 9.05
C ASP A 128 -1.23 2.36 8.36
N ILE A 129 -2.44 2.82 8.07
CA ILE A 129 -3.50 2.05 7.41
C ILE A 129 -3.58 2.48 5.95
N GLY A 130 -2.72 1.88 5.13
CA GLY A 130 -2.79 2.01 3.67
C GLY A 130 -3.90 1.15 3.06
N THR A 131 -4.30 1.48 1.83
CA THR A 131 -5.32 0.71 1.09
C THR A 131 -4.84 -0.72 0.83
N THR A 132 -3.59 -0.90 0.39
CA THR A 132 -3.02 -2.23 0.10
C THR A 132 -2.29 -2.85 1.28
N THR A 133 -1.65 -2.04 2.13
CA THR A 133 -0.72 -2.49 3.17
C THR A 133 -0.97 -1.75 4.47
N LEU A 134 -0.96 -2.46 5.59
CA LEU A 134 -0.83 -1.87 6.93
C LEU A 134 0.62 -2.00 7.39
N ALA A 135 1.14 -0.96 8.04
CA ALA A 135 2.44 -1.00 8.69
C ALA A 135 2.31 -0.53 10.14
N ALA A 136 3.06 -1.12 11.06
CA ALA A 136 3.05 -0.73 12.46
C ALA A 136 4.43 -0.83 13.10
N SER A 137 4.75 0.14 13.94
CA SER A 137 6.01 0.20 14.70
C SER A 137 5.74 0.34 16.19
N LEU A 138 6.44 -0.46 16.99
CA LEU A 138 6.39 -0.42 18.45
C LEU A 138 7.55 0.42 19.01
N TYR A 139 7.25 1.31 19.95
CA TYR A 139 8.21 2.18 20.59
C TYR A 139 8.16 2.07 22.12
N ASP A 140 9.32 2.18 22.74
CA ASP A 140 9.44 2.54 24.15
C ASP A 140 9.20 4.05 24.30
N LEU A 141 8.13 4.43 25.00
CA LEU A 141 7.70 5.83 25.11
C LEU A 141 8.63 6.68 25.97
N LYS A 142 9.48 6.07 26.81
CA LYS A 142 10.43 6.80 27.65
C LYS A 142 11.71 7.13 26.89
N THR A 143 12.16 6.22 26.03
CA THR A 143 13.44 6.33 25.32
C THR A 143 13.31 6.72 23.86
N ALA A 144 12.08 6.76 23.33
CA ALA A 144 11.79 6.89 21.89
C ALA A 144 12.44 5.81 21.01
N LYS A 145 12.92 4.71 21.60
CA LYS A 145 13.54 3.63 20.84
C LYS A 145 12.48 2.79 20.14
N ARG A 146 12.58 2.65 18.81
CA ARG A 146 11.81 1.66 18.04
C ARG A 146 12.28 0.26 18.41
N LEU A 147 11.37 -0.57 18.92
CA LEU A 147 11.66 -1.93 19.38
C LEU A 147 11.45 -2.96 18.28
N SER A 148 10.36 -2.82 17.51
CA SER A 148 10.04 -3.71 16.40
C SER A 148 9.13 -3.01 15.39
N VAL A 149 9.07 -3.58 14.18
CA VAL A 149 8.22 -3.14 13.07
C VAL A 149 7.60 -4.37 12.42
N THR A 150 6.36 -4.23 11.93
CA THR A 150 5.69 -5.26 11.13
C THR A 150 4.84 -4.60 10.06
N SER A 151 4.66 -5.30 8.94
CA SER A 151 3.68 -4.96 7.92
C SER A 151 2.79 -6.17 7.60
N ASP A 152 1.64 -5.91 6.99
CA ASP A 152 0.71 -6.94 6.51
C ASP A 152 -0.14 -6.40 5.34
N VAL A 153 -0.64 -7.27 4.48
CA VAL A 153 -1.58 -6.87 3.40
C VAL A 153 -2.92 -6.49 4.03
N ASN A 154 -3.50 -5.37 3.63
CA ASN A 154 -4.78 -4.91 4.16
C ASN A 154 -5.91 -5.89 3.84
N ARG A 155 -6.47 -6.49 4.90
CA ARG A 155 -7.51 -7.52 4.81
C ARG A 155 -8.84 -6.99 4.30
N GLN A 156 -9.05 -5.68 4.30
CA GLN A 156 -10.20 -5.04 3.68
C GLN A 156 -10.21 -5.20 2.15
N GLY A 157 -9.07 -5.59 1.55
CA GLY A 157 -8.97 -5.92 0.12
C GLY A 157 -9.98 -6.98 -0.36
N ARG A 158 -10.51 -7.81 0.55
CA ARG A 158 -11.58 -8.78 0.24
C ARG A 158 -12.94 -8.16 -0.07
N PHE A 159 -13.14 -6.89 0.31
CA PHE A 159 -14.39 -6.15 0.10
C PHE A 159 -14.30 -5.14 -1.04
N GLY A 160 -13.09 -4.78 -1.46
CA GLY A 160 -12.82 -3.84 -2.54
C GLY A 160 -11.32 -3.68 -2.79
N ALA A 161 -10.94 -3.63 -4.06
CA ALA A 161 -9.53 -3.53 -4.47
C ALA A 161 -8.95 -2.14 -4.21
N ASP A 162 -9.80 -1.11 -4.18
CA ASP A 162 -9.43 0.30 -4.06
C ASP A 162 -10.35 1.04 -3.06
N VAL A 163 -10.11 2.34 -2.90
CA VAL A 163 -10.87 3.21 -1.99
C VAL A 163 -12.36 3.27 -2.38
N ILE A 164 -12.66 3.47 -3.66
CA ILE A 164 -14.05 3.68 -4.14
C ILE A 164 -14.90 2.42 -3.97
N SER A 165 -14.37 1.25 -4.37
CA SER A 165 -15.06 -0.03 -4.19
C SER A 165 -15.31 -0.36 -2.71
N ARG A 166 -14.40 0.05 -1.81
CA ARG A 166 -14.61 -0.08 -0.35
C ARG A 166 -15.67 0.87 0.17
N ILE A 167 -15.74 2.11 -0.31
CA ILE A 167 -16.82 3.04 0.02
C ILE A 167 -18.17 2.46 -0.40
N GLN A 168 -18.25 1.93 -1.62
CA GLN A 168 -19.48 1.30 -2.12
C GLN A 168 -19.90 0.11 -1.26
N PHE A 169 -18.96 -0.77 -0.87
CA PHE A 169 -19.26 -1.89 0.02
C PHE A 169 -19.76 -1.40 1.38
N ALA A 170 -19.08 -0.41 1.98
CA ALA A 170 -19.37 0.16 3.29
C ALA A 170 -20.61 1.08 3.32
N SER A 171 -21.35 1.20 2.21
CA SER A 171 -22.57 2.04 2.12
C SER A 171 -23.73 1.59 3.01
N SER A 172 -23.70 0.35 3.52
CA SER A 172 -24.62 -0.13 4.54
C SER A 172 -23.92 -0.20 5.90
N LYS A 173 -24.68 0.08 6.97
CA LYS A 173 -24.18 0.02 8.34
C LYS A 173 -23.60 -1.35 8.70
N GLU A 174 -24.21 -2.44 8.23
CA GLU A 174 -23.74 -3.80 8.47
C GLU A 174 -22.37 -4.04 7.83
N ASN A 175 -22.21 -3.65 6.56
CA ASN A 175 -20.96 -3.80 5.82
C ASN A 175 -19.84 -2.89 6.35
N LEU A 176 -20.18 -1.67 6.76
CA LEU A 176 -19.25 -0.76 7.43
C LEU A 176 -18.69 -1.40 8.71
N LEU A 177 -19.56 -1.92 9.57
CA LEU A 177 -19.14 -2.58 10.82
C LEU A 177 -18.30 -3.84 10.54
N LEU A 178 -18.64 -4.60 9.50
CA LEU A 178 -17.83 -5.75 9.08
C LEU A 178 -16.42 -5.33 8.61
N MET A 179 -16.32 -4.24 7.84
CA MET A 179 -15.05 -3.74 7.34
C MET A 179 -14.22 -3.09 8.46
N GLN A 180 -14.87 -2.43 9.42
CA GLN A 180 -14.27 -1.91 10.64
C GLN A 180 -13.71 -3.05 11.51
N ASP A 181 -14.51 -4.07 11.80
CA ASP A 181 -14.08 -5.23 12.59
C ASP A 181 -12.87 -5.93 11.95
N THR A 182 -12.87 -6.02 10.61
CA THR A 182 -11.75 -6.58 9.85
C THR A 182 -10.44 -5.83 10.10
N VAL A 183 -10.44 -4.49 10.03
CA VAL A 183 -9.22 -3.69 10.23
C VAL A 183 -8.81 -3.64 11.70
N LEU A 184 -9.76 -3.52 12.64
CA LEU A 184 -9.48 -3.57 14.08
C LEU A 184 -8.86 -4.92 14.48
N THR A 185 -9.41 -6.02 13.98
CA THR A 185 -8.87 -7.37 14.19
C THR A 185 -7.45 -7.49 13.62
N GLN A 186 -7.18 -6.91 12.45
CA GLN A 186 -5.85 -6.92 11.86
C GLN A 186 -4.84 -6.12 12.69
N VAL A 187 -5.20 -4.91 13.10
CA VAL A 187 -4.37 -4.05 13.97
C VAL A 187 -4.04 -4.79 15.28
N ASN A 188 -5.00 -5.48 15.89
CA ASN A 188 -4.76 -6.32 17.06
C ASN A 188 -3.75 -7.44 16.83
N ARG A 189 -3.84 -8.13 15.69
CA ARG A 189 -2.86 -9.18 15.34
C ARG A 189 -1.46 -8.60 15.16
N MET A 190 -1.35 -7.43 14.53
CA MET A 190 -0.07 -6.72 14.37
C MET A 190 0.50 -6.31 15.74
N ILE A 191 -0.32 -5.75 16.63
CA ILE A 191 0.07 -5.40 18.01
C ILE A 191 0.57 -6.64 18.77
N LEU A 192 -0.14 -7.76 18.72
CA LEU A 192 0.25 -9.02 19.36
C LEU A 192 1.60 -9.53 18.83
N ARG A 193 1.83 -9.44 17.51
CA ARG A 193 3.09 -9.82 16.87
C ARG A 193 4.24 -8.93 17.33
N LEU A 194 4.05 -7.62 17.36
CA LEU A 194 5.04 -6.66 17.85
C LEU A 194 5.40 -6.93 19.32
N CYS A 195 4.40 -7.20 20.17
CA CYS A 195 4.60 -7.56 21.56
C CYS A 195 5.41 -8.84 21.72
N LYS A 196 5.10 -9.88 20.94
CA LYS A 196 5.82 -11.15 20.95
C LYS A 196 7.28 -10.98 20.52
N GLN A 197 7.53 -10.22 19.45
CA GLN A 197 8.89 -9.95 18.95
C GLN A 197 9.74 -9.19 19.97
N SER A 198 9.13 -8.27 20.71
CA SER A 198 9.82 -7.43 21.70
C SER A 198 9.76 -7.96 23.13
N ALA A 199 9.15 -9.15 23.34
CA ALA A 199 8.95 -9.77 24.65
C ALA A 199 8.25 -8.87 25.69
N ILE A 200 7.25 -8.08 25.28
CA ILE A 200 6.45 -7.21 26.15
C ILE A 200 4.99 -7.69 26.26
N ASN A 201 4.24 -7.19 27.25
CA ASN A 201 2.80 -7.44 27.36
C ASN A 201 2.01 -6.36 26.62
N CYS A 202 0.96 -6.74 25.89
CA CYS A 202 0.02 -5.79 25.28
C CYS A 202 -0.60 -4.81 26.30
N LYS A 203 -0.75 -5.24 27.56
CA LYS A 203 -1.22 -4.38 28.66
C LYS A 203 -0.24 -3.25 29.02
N ASP A 204 0.99 -3.29 28.55
CA ASP A 204 1.97 -2.23 28.75
C ASP A 204 1.96 -1.21 27.60
N ILE A 205 1.11 -1.40 26.58
CA ILE A 205 0.88 -0.42 25.52
C ILE A 205 -0.19 0.57 25.98
N TYR A 206 0.16 1.87 26.00
CA TYR A 206 -0.74 2.93 26.47
C TYR A 206 -1.21 3.87 25.37
N VAL A 207 -0.55 3.90 24.21
CA VAL A 207 -0.96 4.78 23.11
C VAL A 207 -0.86 4.04 21.79
N VAL A 208 -1.90 4.14 20.96
CA VAL A 208 -1.87 3.75 19.55
C VAL A 208 -2.16 4.99 18.72
N ALA A 209 -1.19 5.42 17.90
CA ALA A 209 -1.39 6.49 16.93
C ALA A 209 -1.67 5.88 15.56
N VAL A 210 -2.66 6.41 14.84
CA VAL A 210 -3.17 5.88 13.58
C VAL A 210 -3.17 6.96 12.51
N SER A 211 -2.57 6.67 11.36
CA SER A 211 -2.70 7.42 10.11
C SER A 211 -3.21 6.53 8.98
N GLY A 212 -3.58 7.17 7.88
CA GLY A 212 -4.03 6.54 6.64
C GLY A 212 -4.83 7.54 5.83
N ASN A 213 -5.17 7.19 4.59
CA ASN A 213 -6.06 8.04 3.80
C ASN A 213 -7.42 8.20 4.50
N THR A 214 -8.15 9.27 4.16
CA THR A 214 -9.37 9.68 4.86
C THR A 214 -10.42 8.56 4.90
N THR A 215 -10.58 7.79 3.83
CA THR A 215 -11.50 6.65 3.80
C THR A 215 -11.09 5.54 4.77
N MET A 216 -9.81 5.16 4.80
CA MET A 216 -9.33 4.11 5.71
C MET A 216 -9.57 4.51 7.18
N GLN A 217 -9.34 5.78 7.52
CA GLN A 217 -9.60 6.29 8.87
C GLN A 217 -11.10 6.33 9.21
N HIS A 218 -11.97 6.69 8.26
CA HIS A 218 -13.43 6.63 8.47
C HIS A 218 -13.89 5.21 8.76
N ILE A 219 -13.44 4.23 7.97
CA ILE A 219 -13.79 2.83 8.19
C ILE A 219 -13.22 2.32 9.52
N PHE A 220 -11.97 2.66 9.87
CA PHE A 220 -11.38 2.33 11.16
C PHE A 220 -12.23 2.88 12.32
N MET A 221 -12.70 4.12 12.20
CA MET A 221 -13.57 4.74 13.20
C MET A 221 -15.02 4.25 13.18
N GLY A 222 -15.45 3.56 12.11
CA GLY A 222 -16.84 3.15 11.91
C GLY A 222 -17.75 4.31 11.51
N LEU A 223 -17.17 5.35 10.90
CA LEU A 223 -17.88 6.47 10.31
C LEU A 223 -18.25 6.15 8.85
N ASP A 224 -19.42 6.61 8.43
CA ASP A 224 -19.93 6.39 7.08
C ASP A 224 -19.04 7.11 6.04
N PRO A 225 -18.35 6.38 5.13
CA PRO A 225 -17.45 6.98 4.16
C PRO A 225 -18.16 7.37 2.85
N THR A 226 -19.47 7.16 2.71
CA THR A 226 -20.20 7.37 1.43
C THR A 226 -20.07 8.79 0.88
N GLY A 227 -20.09 9.81 1.75
CA GLY A 227 -19.93 11.21 1.36
C GLY A 227 -18.57 11.51 0.69
N ILE A 228 -17.54 10.72 0.98
CA ILE A 228 -16.20 10.85 0.37
C ILE A 228 -16.23 10.41 -1.10
N GLY A 229 -17.07 9.43 -1.45
CA GLY A 229 -17.12 8.84 -2.79
C GLY A 229 -18.02 9.56 -3.79
N VAL A 230 -18.74 10.60 -3.36
CA VAL A 230 -19.74 11.32 -4.18
C VAL A 230 -19.52 12.81 -4.06
N ALA A 231 -19.47 13.52 -5.19
CA ALA A 231 -19.36 14.98 -5.20
C ALA A 231 -20.46 15.61 -4.30
N PRO A 232 -20.11 16.54 -3.40
CA PRO A 232 -18.88 17.34 -3.36
C PRO A 232 -17.73 16.74 -2.51
N PHE A 233 -17.68 15.42 -2.35
CA PHE A 233 -16.60 14.68 -1.67
C PHE A 233 -16.44 15.12 -0.21
N THR A 234 -17.49 14.97 0.58
CA THR A 234 -17.53 15.48 1.96
C THR A 234 -17.30 14.34 2.96
N PRO A 235 -16.20 14.36 3.74
CA PRO A 235 -15.99 13.43 4.83
C PRO A 235 -16.84 13.80 6.05
N VAL A 236 -17.05 12.85 6.96
CA VAL A 236 -17.74 13.11 8.24
C VAL A 236 -16.90 14.01 9.14
N THR A 237 -15.57 13.83 9.12
CA THR A 237 -14.64 14.63 9.90
C THR A 237 -13.26 14.66 9.24
N LEU A 238 -12.51 15.72 9.52
CA LEU A 238 -11.10 15.89 9.14
C LEU A 238 -10.22 16.14 10.37
N ASP A 239 -10.79 16.15 11.56
CA ASP A 239 -10.10 16.52 12.80
C ASP A 239 -9.34 15.36 13.41
N THR A 240 -8.37 15.67 14.28
CA THR A 240 -7.73 14.66 15.13
C THR A 240 -8.72 14.18 16.19
N HIS A 241 -8.84 12.87 16.36
CA HIS A 241 -9.68 12.25 17.39
C HIS A 241 -8.84 11.47 18.39
N ILE A 242 -9.13 11.63 19.68
CA ILE A 242 -8.47 10.91 20.76
C ILE A 242 -9.54 10.15 21.53
N PHE A 243 -9.44 8.82 21.51
CA PHE A 243 -10.37 7.92 22.18
C PHE A 243 -9.72 7.26 23.38
N ASP A 244 -10.43 7.20 24.51
CA ASP A 244 -10.05 6.36 25.63
C ASP A 244 -10.51 4.92 25.38
N THR A 245 -9.63 3.94 25.58
CA THR A 245 -9.94 2.54 25.27
C THR A 245 -11.01 1.91 26.15
N ASP A 246 -11.29 2.50 27.31
CA ASP A 246 -12.35 2.09 28.22
C ASP A 246 -13.65 2.91 28.05
N ALA A 247 -13.70 3.81 27.07
CA ALA A 247 -14.91 4.56 26.75
C ALA A 247 -16.05 3.60 26.34
N PRO A 248 -17.18 3.56 27.08
CA PRO A 248 -18.27 2.60 26.82
C PRO A 248 -18.88 2.70 25.41
N GLU A 249 -18.83 3.88 24.81
CA GLU A 249 -19.26 4.18 23.45
C GLU A 249 -18.31 3.63 22.39
N LEU A 250 -17.01 3.49 22.72
CA LEU A 250 -15.99 2.93 21.86
C LEU A 250 -16.10 1.41 21.92
N LYS A 251 -16.95 0.84 21.08
CA LYS A 251 -17.17 -0.62 20.97
C LYS A 251 -15.97 -1.36 20.34
N TRP A 252 -14.76 -0.79 20.39
CA TRP A 252 -13.57 -1.34 19.76
C TRP A 252 -12.84 -2.25 20.72
N ASP A 253 -12.55 -3.48 20.29
CA ASP A 253 -11.78 -4.44 21.08
C ASP A 253 -10.27 -4.31 20.81
N VAL A 254 -9.67 -3.13 21.04
CA VAL A 254 -8.24 -2.93 20.81
C VAL A 254 -7.42 -3.51 21.96
N LYS A 255 -6.52 -4.46 21.67
CA LYS A 255 -5.75 -5.24 22.65
C LYS A 255 -4.58 -4.44 23.23
N ILE A 256 -4.86 -3.37 23.95
CA ILE A 256 -3.87 -2.57 24.70
C ILE A 256 -4.28 -2.38 26.17
N ASN A 257 -3.58 -1.53 26.93
CA ASN A 257 -3.98 -1.18 28.28
C ASN A 257 -5.41 -0.57 28.30
N LYS A 258 -6.22 -0.90 29.31
CA LYS A 258 -7.59 -0.37 29.43
C LYS A 258 -7.65 1.15 29.63
N LYS A 259 -6.59 1.74 30.19
CA LYS A 259 -6.41 3.20 30.31
C LYS A 259 -5.59 3.77 29.15
N GLY A 260 -5.53 3.04 28.04
CA GLY A 260 -4.82 3.45 26.85
C GLY A 260 -5.62 4.48 26.05
N LYS A 261 -4.93 5.08 25.08
CA LYS A 261 -5.52 6.04 24.14
C LYS A 261 -5.28 5.61 22.71
N ILE A 262 -6.26 5.86 21.86
CA ILE A 262 -6.14 5.73 20.41
C ILE A 262 -6.24 7.11 19.81
N VAL A 263 -5.21 7.52 19.09
CA VAL A 263 -5.12 8.82 18.41
C VAL A 263 -5.29 8.56 16.92
N VAL A 264 -6.37 9.05 16.33
CA VAL A 264 -6.60 9.03 14.88
C VAL A 264 -6.30 10.43 14.36
N CYS A 265 -5.30 10.55 13.49
CA CYS A 265 -4.76 11.83 13.05
C CYS A 265 -5.73 12.59 12.13
N ALA A 266 -5.67 13.93 12.14
CA ALA A 266 -6.39 14.77 11.19
C ALA A 266 -6.05 14.44 9.73
N SER A 267 -6.99 14.74 8.83
CA SER A 267 -6.83 14.63 7.37
C SER A 267 -6.91 16.01 6.73
N ILE A 268 -6.32 16.18 5.54
CA ILE A 268 -6.37 17.46 4.81
C ILE A 268 -7.69 17.60 4.05
N ALA A 269 -8.08 16.56 3.31
CA ALA A 269 -9.26 16.53 2.46
C ALA A 269 -9.77 15.09 2.28
N SER A 270 -10.76 14.89 1.41
CA SER A 270 -11.31 13.57 1.10
C SER A 270 -10.29 12.59 0.49
N TYR A 271 -9.44 13.08 -0.41
CA TYR A 271 -8.45 12.25 -1.12
C TYR A 271 -7.01 12.54 -0.68
N VAL A 272 -6.80 13.40 0.32
CA VAL A 272 -5.49 13.66 0.94
C VAL A 272 -5.65 13.50 2.45
N GLY A 273 -5.22 12.35 2.97
CA GLY A 273 -5.48 11.96 4.36
C GLY A 273 -4.37 12.28 5.34
N ALA A 274 -4.44 11.60 6.49
CA ALA A 274 -3.46 11.72 7.55
C ALA A 274 -2.10 11.12 7.19
N ASP A 275 -2.08 10.13 6.29
CA ASP A 275 -0.86 9.56 5.72
C ASP A 275 0.03 10.64 5.09
N ILE A 276 -0.56 11.52 4.30
CA ILE A 276 0.16 12.65 3.70
C ILE A 276 0.47 13.73 4.73
N LEU A 277 -0.49 14.06 5.61
CA LEU A 277 -0.29 15.10 6.62
C LEU A 277 0.85 14.75 7.60
N THR A 278 0.92 13.49 8.03
CA THR A 278 2.04 12.97 8.83
C THR A 278 3.32 12.87 8.00
N GLY A 279 3.23 12.59 6.70
CA GLY A 279 4.39 12.70 5.79
C GLY A 279 4.98 14.10 5.69
N ILE A 280 4.16 15.16 5.71
CA ILE A 280 4.61 16.56 5.77
C ILE A 280 5.33 16.85 7.10
N LEU A 281 4.85 16.27 8.19
CA LEU A 281 5.51 16.36 9.49
C LEU A 281 6.88 15.67 9.46
N ALA A 282 6.96 14.44 8.94
CA ALA A 282 8.17 13.63 8.87
C ALA A 282 9.27 14.27 8.01
N THR A 283 8.88 14.86 6.87
CA THR A 283 9.82 15.51 5.94
C THR A 283 10.25 16.91 6.38
N GLY A 284 9.52 17.52 7.34
CA GLY A 284 9.80 18.87 7.81
C GLY A 284 9.50 19.99 6.80
N ILE A 285 8.74 19.70 5.73
CA ILE A 285 8.41 20.68 4.67
C ILE A 285 7.81 21.97 5.24
N HIS A 286 6.93 21.84 6.23
CA HIS A 286 6.28 22.94 6.95
C HIS A 286 7.25 23.85 7.73
N LYS A 287 8.53 23.49 7.84
CA LYS A 287 9.59 24.29 8.48
C LYS A 287 10.67 24.74 7.49
N ALA A 288 10.63 24.26 6.25
CA ALA A 288 11.68 24.52 5.28
C ALA A 288 11.66 25.98 4.80
N ASP A 289 12.84 26.60 4.65
CA ASP A 289 12.98 27.94 4.08
C ASP A 289 12.77 27.96 2.56
N LYS A 290 13.03 26.85 1.90
CA LYS A 290 12.85 26.67 0.45
C LYS A 290 11.74 25.65 0.16
N PRO A 291 11.03 25.79 -0.97
CA PRO A 291 9.96 24.87 -1.31
C PRO A 291 10.50 23.46 -1.53
N CYS A 292 9.80 22.49 -0.98
CA CYS A 292 10.06 21.07 -1.13
C CYS A 292 8.80 20.38 -1.67
N ILE A 293 9.01 19.25 -2.34
CA ILE A 293 7.94 18.38 -2.81
C ILE A 293 7.94 17.10 -1.97
N LEU A 294 6.77 16.61 -1.59
CA LEU A 294 6.56 15.22 -1.18
C LEU A 294 5.66 14.56 -2.21
N LEU A 295 6.16 13.51 -2.85
CA LEU A 295 5.43 12.71 -3.81
C LEU A 295 5.28 11.30 -3.24
N ASP A 296 4.06 10.94 -2.83
CA ASP A 296 3.74 9.58 -2.38
C ASP A 296 3.13 8.81 -3.56
N ILE A 297 3.83 7.76 -4.00
CA ILE A 297 3.38 6.92 -5.11
C ILE A 297 2.85 5.61 -4.53
N GLY A 298 1.52 5.52 -4.48
CA GLY A 298 0.78 4.29 -4.19
C GLY A 298 -0.30 4.07 -5.22
N THR A 299 -1.46 3.56 -4.77
CA THR A 299 -2.64 3.37 -5.63
C THR A 299 -3.15 4.70 -6.18
N ASN A 300 -2.96 5.75 -5.37
CA ASN A 300 -3.11 7.13 -5.75
C ASN A 300 -1.71 7.77 -5.87
N GLY A 301 -1.62 8.85 -6.62
CA GLY A 301 -0.46 9.74 -6.60
C GLY A 301 -0.79 10.98 -5.79
N GLU A 302 -0.48 11.00 -4.50
CA GLU A 302 -0.60 12.16 -3.64
C GLU A 302 0.66 13.03 -3.72
N ILE A 303 0.46 14.33 -3.86
CA ILE A 303 1.53 15.28 -4.13
C ILE A 303 1.36 16.47 -3.19
N VAL A 304 2.47 16.89 -2.59
CA VAL A 304 2.56 18.08 -1.75
C VAL A 304 3.70 18.95 -2.27
N LEU A 305 3.47 20.25 -2.34
CA LEU A 305 4.49 21.26 -2.65
C LEU A 305 4.36 22.41 -1.65
N GLY A 306 5.42 22.72 -0.92
CA GLY A 306 5.36 23.83 0.03
C GLY A 306 6.63 24.11 0.80
N SER A 307 6.52 25.08 1.70
CA SER A 307 7.56 25.53 2.63
C SER A 307 6.89 25.99 3.93
N LYS A 308 7.65 26.65 4.83
CA LYS A 308 7.09 27.36 5.98
C LYS A 308 6.09 28.48 5.62
N ASP A 309 6.09 28.96 4.38
CA ASP A 309 5.26 30.08 3.94
C ASP A 309 3.85 29.62 3.46
N GLY A 310 3.67 28.32 3.25
CA GLY A 310 2.41 27.74 2.76
C GLY A 310 2.63 26.41 2.06
N ILE A 311 1.58 25.60 2.00
CA ILE A 311 1.64 24.26 1.43
C ILE A 311 0.45 24.05 0.49
N PHE A 312 0.69 23.43 -0.66
CA PHE A 312 -0.31 22.98 -1.60
C PHE A 312 -0.29 21.45 -1.65
N SER A 313 -1.45 20.84 -1.82
CA SER A 313 -1.58 19.39 -1.97
C SER A 313 -2.62 19.03 -3.03
N CYS A 314 -2.43 17.89 -3.68
CA CYS A 314 -3.43 17.29 -4.55
C CYS A 314 -3.32 15.77 -4.52
N ALA A 315 -4.34 15.09 -5.04
CA ALA A 315 -4.33 13.65 -5.28
C ALA A 315 -4.69 13.37 -6.73
N THR A 316 -3.98 12.43 -7.34
CA THR A 316 -4.16 12.02 -8.74
C THR A 316 -4.55 10.55 -8.80
N ALA A 317 -5.43 10.20 -9.74
CA ALA A 317 -5.79 8.82 -10.01
C ALA A 317 -4.73 8.18 -10.93
N ALA A 318 -3.52 7.95 -10.40
CA ALA A 318 -2.44 7.30 -11.14
C ALA A 318 -2.75 5.84 -11.48
N GLY A 319 -3.56 5.17 -10.65
CA GLY A 319 -3.85 3.76 -10.81
C GLY A 319 -2.66 2.88 -10.40
N PRO A 320 -2.87 1.56 -10.28
CA PRO A 320 -1.94 0.71 -9.55
C PRO A 320 -0.84 0.09 -10.45
N ALA A 321 -0.55 0.70 -11.60
CA ALA A 321 0.42 0.18 -12.57
C ALA A 321 1.81 -0.03 -11.93
N PHE A 322 2.27 0.96 -11.14
CA PHE A 322 3.55 0.89 -10.43
C PHE A 322 3.53 -0.05 -9.20
N GLU A 323 2.36 -0.50 -8.74
CA GLU A 323 2.24 -1.59 -7.77
C GLU A 323 2.26 -2.98 -8.44
N GLY A 324 2.35 -3.03 -9.78
CA GLY A 324 2.30 -4.25 -10.57
C GLY A 324 0.88 -4.81 -10.74
N ALA A 325 -0.17 -4.04 -10.42
CA ALA A 325 -1.54 -4.43 -10.75
C ALA A 325 -1.95 -3.85 -12.11
N ASN A 326 -2.92 -4.49 -12.78
CA ASN A 326 -3.33 -4.20 -14.16
C ASN A 326 -2.24 -4.35 -15.23
N ILE A 327 -1.05 -4.79 -14.85
CA ILE A 327 0.05 -5.16 -15.75
C ILE A 327 0.05 -6.68 -15.95
N SER A 328 0.15 -7.13 -17.19
CA SER A 328 -0.04 -8.53 -17.61
C SER A 328 0.85 -9.52 -16.85
N CYS A 329 2.14 -9.21 -16.73
CA CYS A 329 3.11 -9.96 -15.91
C CYS A 329 3.47 -9.22 -14.62
N GLY A 330 2.64 -8.28 -14.17
CA GLY A 330 2.89 -7.45 -13.00
C GLY A 330 2.80 -8.23 -11.69
N VAL A 331 3.76 -7.99 -10.79
CA VAL A 331 3.80 -8.53 -9.44
C VAL A 331 4.25 -7.44 -8.46
N ALA A 332 3.93 -7.62 -7.17
CA ALA A 332 4.50 -6.77 -6.12
C ALA A 332 6.03 -6.97 -6.03
N GLY A 333 6.72 -6.13 -5.26
CA GLY A 333 8.14 -6.30 -4.96
C GLY A 333 8.43 -7.51 -4.05
N ILE A 334 8.38 -8.71 -4.63
CA ILE A 334 8.59 -10.00 -3.96
C ILE A 334 9.74 -10.77 -4.62
N GLU A 335 10.26 -11.82 -3.95
CA GLU A 335 11.31 -12.66 -4.53
C GLU A 335 10.94 -13.18 -5.93
N GLY A 336 11.89 -13.08 -6.86
CA GLY A 336 11.70 -13.44 -8.27
C GLY A 336 11.03 -12.35 -9.13
N ALA A 337 10.56 -11.24 -8.56
CA ALA A 337 10.12 -10.10 -9.36
C ALA A 337 11.33 -9.44 -10.05
N ILE A 338 11.22 -9.16 -11.34
CA ILE A 338 12.18 -8.30 -12.05
C ILE A 338 12.10 -6.90 -11.47
N ASN A 339 13.20 -6.43 -10.88
CA ASN A 339 13.25 -5.16 -10.15
C ASN A 339 14.13 -4.08 -10.79
N THR A 340 15.03 -4.46 -11.70
CA THR A 340 15.76 -3.50 -12.53
C THR A 340 15.91 -4.05 -13.94
N VAL A 341 15.89 -3.16 -14.92
CA VAL A 341 16.19 -3.48 -16.33
C VAL A 341 17.26 -2.51 -16.83
N SER A 342 18.26 -3.02 -17.55
CA SER A 342 19.36 -2.22 -18.08
C SER A 342 18.87 -1.28 -19.18
N TYR A 343 19.33 -0.03 -19.16
CA TYR A 343 18.97 0.98 -20.17
C TYR A 343 19.53 0.67 -21.54
N ASP A 344 20.72 0.08 -21.59
CA ASP A 344 21.39 -0.20 -22.85
C ASP A 344 20.94 -1.54 -23.46
N ASP A 345 20.15 -2.33 -22.72
CA ASP A 345 19.65 -3.63 -23.19
C ASP A 345 18.45 -4.07 -22.37
N ALA A 346 17.25 -3.98 -22.96
CA ALA A 346 15.99 -4.34 -22.32
C ALA A 346 15.87 -5.84 -21.96
N ASN A 347 16.81 -6.70 -22.41
CA ASN A 347 16.86 -8.11 -22.04
C ASN A 347 17.77 -8.39 -20.82
N LYS A 348 18.53 -7.40 -20.35
CA LYS A 348 19.36 -7.53 -19.15
C LYS A 348 18.62 -6.99 -17.94
N PHE A 349 18.43 -7.85 -16.95
CA PHE A 349 17.65 -7.51 -15.75
C PHE A 349 18.21 -8.19 -14.50
N THR A 350 17.76 -7.72 -13.34
CA THR A 350 17.93 -8.43 -12.06
C THR A 350 16.58 -8.79 -11.47
N THR A 351 16.58 -9.73 -10.53
CA THR A 351 15.39 -10.11 -9.76
C THR A 351 15.64 -9.99 -8.26
N ILE A 352 14.58 -9.71 -7.51
CA ILE A 352 14.65 -9.71 -6.04
C ILE A 352 15.03 -11.10 -5.56
N GLY A 353 16.07 -11.18 -4.73
CA GLY A 353 16.59 -12.46 -4.20
C GLY A 353 17.35 -13.32 -5.22
N ASN A 354 17.67 -12.79 -6.42
CA ASN A 354 18.36 -13.51 -7.49
C ASN A 354 17.68 -14.84 -7.87
N LYS A 355 16.34 -14.87 -7.82
CA LYS A 355 15.53 -16.04 -8.19
C LYS A 355 15.14 -15.99 -9.67
N LYS A 356 14.57 -17.08 -10.18
CA LYS A 356 14.00 -17.09 -11.54
C LYS A 356 12.87 -16.05 -11.65
N PRO A 357 12.76 -15.34 -12.78
CA PRO A 357 11.76 -14.30 -12.97
C PRO A 357 10.35 -14.91 -12.98
N ILE A 358 9.47 -14.38 -12.12
CA ILE A 358 8.05 -14.78 -12.04
C ILE A 358 7.09 -13.67 -12.49
N GLY A 359 7.63 -12.50 -12.80
CA GLY A 359 6.90 -11.29 -13.15
C GLY A 359 7.80 -10.05 -13.04
N ILE A 360 7.21 -8.87 -13.19
CA ILE A 360 7.89 -7.57 -13.10
C ILE A 360 7.23 -6.71 -12.02
N CYS A 361 8.03 -6.10 -11.13
CA CYS A 361 7.51 -5.11 -10.19
C CYS A 361 7.64 -3.69 -10.77
N GLY A 362 7.03 -2.70 -10.12
CA GLY A 362 6.98 -1.33 -10.65
C GLY A 362 8.34 -0.74 -11.03
N SER A 363 9.43 -1.11 -10.33
CA SER A 363 10.73 -0.46 -10.54
C SER A 363 11.37 -1.03 -11.80
N GLY A 364 11.24 -2.36 -11.95
CA GLY A 364 11.56 -3.03 -13.21
C GLY A 364 10.69 -2.55 -14.35
N LEU A 365 9.41 -2.24 -14.12
CA LEU A 365 8.49 -1.76 -15.15
C LEU A 365 8.90 -0.38 -15.67
N ILE A 366 9.22 0.56 -14.79
CA ILE A 366 9.73 1.89 -15.18
C ILE A 366 11.05 1.74 -15.95
N ASP A 367 12.00 0.95 -15.45
CA ASP A 367 13.27 0.69 -16.12
C ASP A 367 13.08 0.04 -17.50
N ALA A 368 12.15 -0.91 -17.61
CA ALA A 368 11.85 -1.60 -18.86
C ALA A 368 11.28 -0.64 -19.89
N VAL A 369 10.30 0.18 -19.52
CA VAL A 369 9.70 1.17 -20.42
C VAL A 369 10.74 2.20 -20.86
N TYR A 370 11.56 2.70 -19.94
CA TYR A 370 12.65 3.62 -20.28
C TYR A 370 13.67 2.98 -21.24
N SER A 371 14.06 1.72 -20.98
CA SER A 371 14.95 0.96 -21.86
C SER A 371 14.33 0.74 -23.24
N MET A 372 13.04 0.42 -23.31
CA MET A 372 12.32 0.24 -24.57
C MET A 372 12.26 1.53 -25.39
N LEU A 373 12.03 2.69 -24.75
CA LEU A 373 12.09 4.00 -25.40
C LEU A 373 13.48 4.29 -25.95
N LYS A 374 14.51 4.19 -25.09
CA LYS A 374 15.90 4.50 -25.44
C LYS A 374 16.41 3.66 -26.60
N ASN A 375 15.94 2.42 -26.72
CA ASN A 375 16.34 1.49 -27.78
C ASN A 375 15.39 1.48 -28.99
N GLY A 376 14.40 2.39 -29.05
CA GLY A 376 13.46 2.49 -30.18
C GLY A 376 12.53 1.29 -30.34
N ILE A 377 12.30 0.53 -29.26
CA ILE A 377 11.34 -0.60 -29.22
C ILE A 377 9.91 -0.04 -29.13
N ILE A 378 9.75 1.08 -28.45
CA ILE A 378 8.52 1.87 -28.43
C ILE A 378 8.82 3.32 -28.80
N GLU A 379 7.85 3.96 -29.44
CA GLU A 379 7.87 5.39 -29.75
C GLU A 379 7.50 6.22 -28.51
N ASP A 380 7.70 7.54 -28.59
CA ASP A 380 7.27 8.51 -27.58
C ASP A 380 5.76 8.49 -27.33
N SER A 381 4.96 8.16 -28.34
CA SER A 381 3.52 7.89 -28.25
C SER A 381 3.17 6.64 -27.42
N GLY A 382 4.18 5.84 -27.05
CA GLY A 382 4.07 4.52 -26.45
C GLY A 382 3.68 3.43 -27.42
N TYR A 383 3.62 3.72 -28.73
CA TYR A 383 3.32 2.73 -29.76
C TYR A 383 4.46 1.70 -29.87
N MET A 384 4.08 0.43 -29.93
CA MET A 384 4.95 -0.71 -30.17
C MET A 384 4.48 -1.41 -31.45
N GLU A 385 5.37 -1.56 -32.43
CA GLU A 385 5.03 -2.22 -33.70
C GLU A 385 4.66 -3.70 -33.49
N SER A 386 5.36 -4.36 -32.56
CA SER A 386 5.03 -5.72 -32.12
C SER A 386 3.93 -5.71 -31.05
N GLU A 387 3.06 -6.73 -31.02
CA GLU A 387 2.01 -6.82 -30.00
C GLU A 387 2.56 -7.02 -28.57
N GLU A 388 3.74 -7.65 -28.46
CA GLU A 388 4.39 -7.99 -27.20
C GLU A 388 5.91 -7.80 -27.29
N PHE A 389 6.51 -7.31 -26.21
CA PHE A 389 7.94 -7.33 -25.96
C PHE A 389 8.29 -8.36 -24.89
N LYS A 390 9.24 -9.24 -25.17
CA LYS A 390 9.66 -10.31 -24.25
C LYS A 390 10.94 -9.89 -23.53
N ILE A 391 10.83 -9.53 -22.24
CA ILE A 391 12.02 -9.35 -21.39
C ILE A 391 12.68 -10.72 -21.14
N THR A 392 11.85 -11.75 -20.98
CA THR A 392 12.25 -13.17 -20.93
C THR A 392 11.06 -14.04 -21.36
N ASP A 393 11.26 -15.34 -21.55
CA ASP A 393 10.22 -16.28 -21.97
C ASP A 393 8.98 -16.29 -21.05
N ASN A 394 9.14 -15.92 -19.78
CA ASN A 394 8.07 -15.90 -18.77
C ASN A 394 7.53 -14.50 -18.43
N VAL A 395 8.17 -13.42 -18.91
CA VAL A 395 7.80 -12.05 -18.57
C VAL A 395 7.75 -11.23 -19.85
N ILE A 396 6.52 -10.89 -20.23
CA ILE A 396 6.20 -10.12 -21.43
C ILE A 396 5.55 -8.80 -21.03
N LEU A 397 5.74 -7.79 -21.88
CA LEU A 397 5.04 -6.51 -21.81
C LEU A 397 4.23 -6.35 -23.09
N THR A 398 2.96 -6.00 -22.92
CA THR A 398 2.03 -5.78 -24.03
C THR A 398 1.85 -4.29 -24.29
N GLN A 399 1.30 -3.94 -25.45
CA GLN A 399 0.90 -2.55 -25.75
C GLN A 399 -0.05 -1.96 -24.68
N LYS A 400 -0.90 -2.80 -24.08
CA LYS A 400 -1.79 -2.39 -22.99
C LYS A 400 -1.00 -2.03 -21.73
N ASP A 401 0.02 -2.81 -21.39
CA ASP A 401 0.85 -2.53 -20.21
C ASP A 401 1.59 -1.19 -20.35
N ILE A 402 2.08 -0.88 -21.55
CA ILE A 402 2.68 0.44 -21.85
C ILE A 402 1.66 1.56 -21.64
N ARG A 403 0.40 1.35 -22.08
CA ARG A 403 -0.68 2.34 -21.90
C ARG A 403 -1.00 2.58 -20.43
N GLU A 404 -1.00 1.55 -19.59
CA GLU A 404 -1.20 1.71 -18.14
C GLU A 404 -0.07 2.52 -17.50
N VAL A 405 1.18 2.31 -17.93
CA VAL A 405 2.33 3.13 -17.48
C VAL A 405 2.15 4.60 -17.90
N GLN A 406 1.74 4.85 -19.15
CA GLN A 406 1.47 6.22 -19.63
C GLN A 406 0.40 6.91 -18.80
N ASN A 407 -0.72 6.25 -18.52
CA ASN A 407 -1.80 6.82 -17.72
C ASN A 407 -1.31 7.19 -16.31
N ALA A 408 -0.59 6.28 -15.65
CA ALA A 408 -0.06 6.52 -14.31
C ALA A 408 0.96 7.65 -14.26
N LYS A 409 1.89 7.65 -15.22
CA LYS A 409 2.90 8.70 -15.40
C LYS A 409 2.27 10.06 -15.69
N ALA A 410 1.32 10.11 -16.61
CA ALA A 410 0.65 11.34 -17.02
C ALA A 410 -0.11 11.99 -15.87
N ALA A 411 -0.83 11.18 -15.07
CA ALA A 411 -1.55 11.66 -13.89
C ALA A 411 -0.62 12.35 -12.88
N ILE A 412 0.49 11.69 -12.53
CA ILE A 412 1.46 12.21 -11.55
C ILE A 412 2.17 13.46 -12.09
N ALA A 413 2.65 13.40 -13.34
CA ALA A 413 3.36 14.52 -13.97
C ALA A 413 2.46 15.76 -14.11
N ALA A 414 1.19 15.57 -14.52
CA ALA A 414 0.21 16.64 -14.60
C ALA A 414 -0.08 17.25 -13.23
N GLY A 415 -0.26 16.42 -12.19
CA GLY A 415 -0.46 16.89 -10.82
C GLY A 415 0.71 17.74 -10.31
N LEU A 416 1.95 17.31 -10.54
CA LEU A 416 3.16 18.07 -10.23
C LEU A 416 3.17 19.43 -10.93
N LYS A 417 2.91 19.46 -12.24
CA LYS A 417 2.88 20.70 -13.04
C LYS A 417 1.82 21.68 -12.54
N ILE A 418 0.62 21.18 -12.23
CA ILE A 418 -0.46 22.00 -11.68
C ILE A 418 -0.06 22.60 -10.33
N LEU A 419 0.50 21.81 -9.40
CA LEU A 419 0.93 22.34 -8.11
C LEU A 419 2.00 23.41 -8.26
N ILE A 420 3.00 23.20 -9.12
CA ILE A 420 4.05 24.19 -9.39
C ILE A 420 3.42 25.48 -9.92
N ARG A 421 2.53 25.39 -10.91
CA ARG A 421 1.82 26.55 -11.46
C ARG A 421 0.98 27.29 -10.40
N ARG A 422 0.18 26.57 -9.61
CA ARG A 422 -0.71 27.15 -8.59
C ARG A 422 0.07 27.76 -7.43
N SER A 423 1.23 27.20 -7.09
CA SER A 423 2.10 27.72 -6.03
C SER A 423 2.85 29.00 -6.41
N GLY A 424 3.08 29.22 -7.71
CA GLY A 424 3.90 30.31 -8.22
C GLY A 424 5.41 30.06 -8.11
N TYR A 425 5.85 28.93 -7.56
CA TYR A 425 7.26 28.53 -7.54
C TYR A 425 7.76 28.09 -8.91
N LYS A 426 9.07 28.22 -9.13
CA LYS A 426 9.78 27.66 -10.27
C LYS A 426 10.47 26.36 -9.88
N TYR A 427 10.67 25.47 -10.85
CA TYR A 427 11.48 24.25 -10.68
C TYR A 427 12.87 24.52 -10.08
N SER A 428 13.51 25.63 -10.45
CA SER A 428 14.82 26.04 -9.94
C SER A 428 14.82 26.39 -8.45
N GLU A 429 13.68 26.78 -7.89
CA GLU A 429 13.52 27.18 -6.49
C GLU A 429 13.28 25.98 -5.56
N ILE A 430 12.78 24.87 -6.11
CA ILE A 430 12.57 23.63 -5.37
C ILE A 430 13.92 23.15 -4.80
N ASP A 431 13.98 22.85 -3.51
CA ASP A 431 15.19 22.35 -2.86
C ASP A 431 15.28 20.82 -2.99
N LYS A 432 14.18 20.14 -2.65
CA LYS A 432 14.11 18.68 -2.53
C LYS A 432 12.78 18.14 -3.04
N LEU A 433 12.81 16.94 -3.62
CA LEU A 433 11.65 16.10 -3.87
C LEU A 433 11.80 14.82 -3.05
N TYR A 434 11.00 14.71 -1.99
CA TYR A 434 10.90 13.50 -1.19
C TYR A 434 9.99 12.50 -1.91
N LEU A 435 10.55 11.34 -2.26
CA LEU A 435 9.82 10.27 -2.91
C LEU A 435 9.43 9.21 -1.88
N ALA A 436 8.15 9.17 -1.54
CA ALA A 436 7.56 8.29 -0.54
C ALA A 436 6.81 7.11 -1.17
N GLY A 437 6.31 6.23 -0.30
CA GLY A 437 5.61 5.01 -0.67
C GLY A 437 6.56 3.81 -0.76
N GLY A 438 6.02 2.61 -0.56
CA GLY A 438 6.80 1.37 -0.62
C GLY A 438 7.50 1.19 -1.98
N PHE A 439 6.88 1.71 -3.03
CA PHE A 439 7.42 1.72 -4.39
C PHE A 439 8.53 2.77 -4.59
N GLY A 440 8.31 4.00 -4.15
CA GLY A 440 9.21 5.13 -4.40
C GLY A 440 10.64 4.91 -3.89
N THR A 441 10.83 4.14 -2.82
CA THR A 441 12.15 3.92 -2.20
C THR A 441 13.18 3.18 -3.04
N VAL A 442 12.73 2.39 -4.02
CA VAL A 442 13.55 1.54 -4.89
C VAL A 442 13.48 1.97 -6.36
N MET A 443 12.80 3.09 -6.63
CA MET A 443 12.61 3.62 -7.96
C MET A 443 13.91 4.23 -8.49
N ASN A 444 14.22 3.97 -9.76
CA ASN A 444 15.38 4.57 -10.40
C ASN A 444 15.05 5.96 -10.95
N VAL A 445 15.74 6.97 -10.42
CA VAL A 445 15.52 8.38 -10.77
C VAL A 445 15.76 8.64 -12.26
N GLU A 446 16.79 8.06 -12.87
CA GLU A 446 17.09 8.24 -14.30
C GLU A 446 15.92 7.77 -15.15
N SER A 447 15.46 6.55 -14.92
CA SER A 447 14.33 5.95 -15.65
C SER A 447 13.04 6.73 -15.43
N SER A 448 12.76 7.14 -14.19
CA SER A 448 11.57 7.94 -13.88
C SER A 448 11.58 9.30 -14.58
N THR A 449 12.74 9.95 -14.68
CA THR A 449 12.87 11.19 -15.46
C THR A 449 12.79 10.91 -16.95
N GLY A 450 13.40 9.82 -17.41
CA GLY A 450 13.43 9.46 -18.83
C GLY A 450 12.08 9.03 -19.39
N ILE A 451 11.15 8.54 -18.57
CA ILE A 451 9.76 8.34 -19.01
C ILE A 451 8.88 9.59 -18.80
N GLY A 452 9.42 10.65 -18.19
CA GLY A 452 8.71 11.89 -17.84
C GLY A 452 7.80 11.79 -16.60
N LEU A 453 7.97 10.79 -15.74
CA LEU A 453 7.21 10.66 -14.48
C LEU A 453 7.62 11.76 -13.49
N ILE A 454 8.93 12.02 -13.42
CA ILE A 454 9.50 13.13 -12.66
C ILE A 454 10.07 14.13 -13.68
N PRO A 455 9.72 15.44 -13.59
CA PRO A 455 10.33 16.46 -14.44
C PRO A 455 11.85 16.46 -14.35
N ALA A 456 12.53 16.57 -15.49
CA ALA A 456 14.00 16.51 -15.57
C ALA A 456 14.71 17.53 -14.67
N GLU A 457 14.11 18.70 -14.44
CA GLU A 457 14.64 19.76 -13.58
C GLU A 457 14.71 19.36 -12.09
N LEU A 458 13.99 18.31 -11.70
CA LEU A 458 13.95 17.80 -10.33
C LEU A 458 14.83 16.56 -10.11
N LYS A 459 15.46 16.05 -11.18
CA LYS A 459 16.27 14.81 -11.17
C LYS A 459 17.27 14.77 -10.01
N ASP A 460 18.09 15.80 -9.87
CA ASP A 460 19.16 15.85 -8.86
C ASP A 460 18.65 16.22 -7.45
N LYS A 461 17.33 16.40 -7.29
CA LYS A 461 16.68 16.81 -6.04
C LYS A 461 15.90 15.67 -5.39
N VAL A 462 15.83 14.50 -6.02
CA VAL A 462 15.05 13.35 -5.54
C VAL A 462 15.74 12.68 -4.35
N ILE A 463 14.98 12.54 -3.26
CA ILE A 463 15.41 11.88 -2.02
C ILE A 463 14.42 10.76 -1.69
N PRO A 464 14.83 9.49 -1.68
CA PRO A 464 14.00 8.40 -1.21
C PRO A 464 13.64 8.58 0.28
N ALA A 465 12.34 8.65 0.60
CA ALA A 465 11.85 9.03 1.92
C ALA A 465 11.25 7.88 2.75
N GLY A 466 11.04 6.69 2.18
CA GLY A 466 10.47 5.58 2.92
C GLY A 466 8.95 5.67 3.09
N ASN A 467 8.44 4.98 4.11
CA ASN A 467 7.06 5.16 4.57
C ASN A 467 6.98 6.41 5.47
N THR A 468 6.75 7.57 4.85
CA THR A 468 6.63 8.85 5.55
C THR A 468 5.38 8.95 6.43
N SER A 469 4.32 8.21 6.10
CA SER A 469 3.11 8.10 6.94
C SER A 469 3.45 7.49 8.30
N LEU A 470 4.09 6.31 8.30
CA LEU A 470 4.48 5.65 9.54
C LEU A 470 5.53 6.44 10.33
N ALA A 471 6.46 7.10 9.62
CA ALA A 471 7.46 7.99 10.20
C ALA A 471 6.80 9.13 10.99
N GLY A 472 5.89 9.87 10.33
CA GLY A 472 5.20 10.99 10.95
C GLY A 472 4.23 10.57 12.04
N THR A 473 3.56 9.42 11.89
CA THR A 473 2.72 8.84 12.95
C THR A 473 3.54 8.44 14.17
N SER A 474 4.78 8.00 13.98
CA SER A 474 5.72 7.76 15.08
C SER A 474 6.12 9.07 15.77
N MET A 475 6.31 10.17 15.03
CA MET A 475 6.55 11.49 15.62
C MET A 475 5.33 11.98 16.43
N LEU A 476 4.11 11.78 15.92
CA LEU A 476 2.87 12.10 16.62
C LEU A 476 2.73 11.30 17.92
N LEU A 477 3.09 10.01 17.88
CA LEU A 477 3.07 9.11 19.04
C LEU A 477 4.05 9.57 20.14
N LEU A 478 5.24 10.01 19.76
CA LEU A 478 6.36 10.28 20.67
C LEU A 478 6.36 11.71 21.24
N ASP A 479 5.69 12.66 20.59
CA ASP A 479 5.54 14.02 21.07
C ASP A 479 4.11 14.54 20.83
N LYS A 480 3.37 14.76 21.93
CA LYS A 480 2.00 15.27 21.89
C LYS A 480 1.91 16.68 21.30
N ALA A 481 2.98 17.48 21.32
CA ALA A 481 3.00 18.79 20.68
C ALA A 481 2.84 18.69 19.15
N ASN A 482 3.11 17.52 18.58
CA ASN A 482 2.85 17.28 17.17
C ASN A 482 1.36 17.23 16.84
N ILE A 483 0.45 17.05 17.81
CA ILE A 483 -1.01 17.17 17.56
C ILE A 483 -1.35 18.60 17.12
N ASP A 484 -0.88 19.60 17.88
CA ASP A 484 -1.07 21.02 17.54
C ASP A 484 -0.31 21.40 16.26
N THR A 485 0.85 20.77 16.05
CA THR A 485 1.66 20.98 14.82
C THR A 485 0.92 20.44 13.59
N ILE A 486 0.34 19.25 13.66
CA ILE A 486 -0.47 18.64 12.60
C ILE A 486 -1.64 19.55 12.23
N ASP A 487 -2.36 20.09 13.22
CA ASP A 487 -3.46 21.03 12.97
C ASP A 487 -2.97 22.35 12.34
N SER A 488 -1.76 22.81 12.70
CA SER A 488 -1.15 23.98 12.09
C SER A 488 -0.75 23.73 10.63
N ILE A 489 -0.12 22.58 10.34
CA ILE A 489 0.21 22.12 8.99
C ILE A 489 -1.07 22.03 8.14
N ARG A 490 -2.13 21.41 8.69
CA ARG A 490 -3.42 21.28 8.03
C ARG A 490 -4.00 22.63 7.64
N LYS A 491 -3.99 23.61 8.55
CA LYS A 491 -4.53 24.97 8.31
C LYS A 491 -3.76 25.75 7.24
N MET A 492 -2.46 25.54 7.11
CA MET A 492 -1.63 26.17 6.07
C MET A 492 -1.58 25.37 4.76
N THR A 493 -2.23 24.20 4.72
CA THR A 493 -2.27 23.34 3.54
C THR A 493 -3.54 23.60 2.74
N GLN A 494 -3.37 24.02 1.50
CA GLN A 494 -4.43 24.18 0.52
C GLN A 494 -4.55 22.89 -0.31
N TYR A 495 -5.72 22.27 -0.30
CA TYR A 495 -6.03 21.17 -1.21
C TYR A 495 -6.53 21.71 -2.56
N ILE A 496 -5.93 21.23 -3.64
CA ILE A 496 -6.30 21.53 -5.02
C ILE A 496 -7.06 20.34 -5.59
N GLU A 497 -8.35 20.53 -5.85
CA GLU A 497 -9.22 19.50 -6.43
C GLU A 497 -9.00 19.44 -7.96
N LEU A 498 -8.35 18.37 -8.42
CA LEU A 498 -7.97 18.21 -9.83
C LEU A 498 -9.11 17.70 -10.70
N SER A 499 -10.12 17.01 -10.14
CA SER A 499 -11.20 16.39 -10.92
C SER A 499 -12.08 17.39 -11.69
N GLN A 500 -12.07 18.66 -11.29
CA GLN A 500 -12.80 19.75 -11.93
C GLN A 500 -11.87 20.79 -12.58
N ASP A 501 -10.56 20.52 -12.64
CA ASP A 501 -9.58 21.42 -13.21
C ASP A 501 -9.36 21.09 -14.70
N ASN A 502 -9.80 22.00 -15.58
CA ASN A 502 -9.60 21.85 -17.03
C ASN A 502 -8.11 21.84 -17.39
N GLU A 503 -7.28 22.62 -16.70
CA GLU A 503 -5.84 22.65 -16.95
C GLU A 503 -5.20 21.31 -16.60
N PHE A 504 -5.70 20.60 -15.57
CA PHE A 504 -5.22 19.26 -15.25
C PHE A 504 -5.50 18.27 -16.38
N THR A 505 -6.68 18.37 -17.02
CA THR A 505 -7.03 17.50 -18.14
C THR A 505 -6.14 17.73 -19.35
N GLU A 506 -5.85 19.00 -19.67
CA GLU A 506 -4.92 19.38 -20.74
C GLU A 506 -3.50 18.84 -20.44
N GLU A 507 -2.98 19.10 -19.24
CA GLU A 507 -1.68 18.60 -18.82
C GLU A 507 -1.64 17.07 -18.82
N TYR A 508 -2.70 16.38 -18.38
CA TYR A 508 -2.76 14.92 -18.42
C TYR A 508 -2.57 14.41 -19.85
N VAL A 509 -3.29 14.98 -20.82
CA VAL A 509 -3.17 14.59 -22.23
C VAL A 509 -1.78 14.87 -22.78
N ASP A 510 -1.20 16.03 -22.48
CA ASP A 510 0.15 16.39 -22.93
C ASP A 510 1.21 15.46 -22.33
N ASN A 511 1.05 15.06 -21.08
CA ASN A 511 1.99 14.16 -20.39
C ASN A 511 1.76 12.67 -20.72
N MET A 512 0.81 12.30 -21.60
CA MET A 512 0.67 10.91 -22.07
C MET A 512 1.83 10.45 -22.94
N PHE A 513 2.47 11.36 -23.68
CA PHE A 513 3.68 11.06 -24.45
C PHE A 513 4.86 10.90 -23.49
N PHE A 514 5.76 9.96 -23.78
CA PHE A 514 7.02 9.83 -23.06
C PHE A 514 7.98 10.96 -23.45
N GLU A 515 8.85 11.34 -22.52
CA GLU A 515 9.94 12.27 -22.82
C GLU A 515 11.08 11.50 -23.50
N VAL A 516 11.76 12.12 -24.47
CA VAL A 516 12.88 11.50 -25.22
C VAL A 516 14.17 12.23 -24.95
#